data_AF-A0A833A615-F1
#
_entry.id   AF-A0A833A615-F1
#
_cell.length_a   1.000
_cell.length_b   1.000
_cell.length_c   1.000
_cell.angle_alpha   90.00
_cell.angle_beta   90.00
_cell.angle_gamma   90.00
#
_symmetry.space_group_name_H-M   'P 1'
#
loop_
_entity.id
_entity.type
_entity.pdbx_description
1 polymer ?
#
loop_
_entity_poly.entity_id
_entity_poly.type
_entity_poly.pdbx_seq_one_letter_code
_entity_poly.pdbx_strand_id
1 'polypeptide(L)'
;PPKHGVIFQFPYIHRSPRWQRGKIARALAAKLAIAAKVDYFTGRFIGDKLREALMKRIEEIKRIYAKPPKRKREEKPPRPAKPRRRKARRRKR
;
A
#
# COMPACT_ATOMS: atom_id res chain seq x y z
N PRO A 1 3.75 4.36 7.89
CA PRO A 1 4.67 3.22 7.59
C PRO A 1 4.52 2.78 6.13
N PRO A 2 5.57 2.24 5.49
CA PRO A 2 5.50 1.70 4.13
C PRO A 2 4.54 0.50 4.05
N LYS A 3 3.84 0.35 2.92
CA LYS A 3 2.82 -0.71 2.74
C LYS A 3 3.38 -2.08 2.36
N HIS A 4 4.57 -2.09 1.76
CA HIS A 4 5.24 -3.27 1.22
C HIS A 4 6.72 -2.93 0.98
N GLY A 5 7.59 -3.93 1.09
CA GLY A 5 9.01 -3.85 0.71
C GLY A 5 9.27 -4.55 -0.62
N VAL A 6 10.33 -5.37 -0.70
CA VAL A 6 10.71 -6.17 -1.88
C VAL A 6 9.57 -7.06 -2.41
N ILE A 7 8.67 -7.50 -1.52
CA ILE A 7 7.46 -8.26 -1.85
C ILE A 7 6.53 -7.54 -2.86
N PHE A 8 6.73 -6.24 -3.11
CA PHE A 8 6.00 -5.50 -4.13
C PHE A 8 6.18 -6.09 -5.54
N GLN A 9 7.28 -6.79 -5.82
CA GLN A 9 7.52 -7.44 -7.10
C GLN A 9 6.53 -8.59 -7.40
N PHE A 10 5.82 -9.10 -6.38
CA PHE A 10 4.84 -10.16 -6.58
C PHE A 10 3.68 -9.70 -7.49
N PRO A 11 3.34 -10.45 -8.56
CA PRO A 11 2.35 -10.04 -9.57
C PRO A 11 1.01 -9.58 -9.01
N TYR A 12 0.52 -10.25 -7.98
CA TYR A 12 -0.77 -9.93 -7.36
C TYR A 12 -0.73 -8.65 -6.52
N ILE A 13 0.44 -8.08 -6.22
CA ILE A 13 0.56 -6.80 -5.50
C ILE A 13 0.70 -5.64 -6.48
N HIS A 14 1.72 -5.63 -7.35
CA HIS A 14 1.97 -4.47 -8.21
C HIS A 14 0.87 -4.23 -9.26
N ARG A 15 0.21 -5.30 -9.75
CA ARG A 15 -0.94 -5.18 -10.70
C ARG A 15 -2.24 -4.79 -10.01
N SER A 16 -2.34 -4.97 -8.69
CA SER A 16 -3.59 -4.68 -7.94
C SER A 16 -3.79 -3.18 -7.65
N PRO A 17 -5.04 -2.73 -7.49
CA PRO A 17 -5.34 -1.35 -7.14
C PRO A 17 -4.72 -0.90 -5.82
N ARG A 18 -4.33 0.39 -5.73
CA ARG A 18 -3.53 0.94 -4.60
C ARG A 18 -4.13 0.73 -3.20
N TRP A 19 -5.46 0.61 -3.10
CA TRP A 19 -6.19 0.37 -1.85
C TRP A 19 -6.25 -1.10 -1.43
N GLN A 20 -6.04 -2.04 -2.36
CA GLN A 20 -5.98 -3.48 -2.09
C GLN A 20 -4.55 -3.94 -1.78
N ARG A 21 -3.53 -3.28 -2.36
CA ARG A 21 -2.11 -3.66 -2.24
C ARG A 21 -1.65 -3.97 -0.82
N GLY A 22 -2.00 -3.11 0.14
CA GLY A 22 -1.57 -3.30 1.53
C GLY A 22 -2.17 -4.56 2.19
N LYS A 23 -3.42 -4.91 1.83
CA LYS A 23 -4.08 -6.11 2.35
C LYS A 23 -3.45 -7.37 1.77
N ILE A 24 -3.18 -7.36 0.46
CA ILE A 24 -2.51 -8.46 -0.24
C ILE A 24 -1.07 -8.63 0.28
N ALA A 25 -0.33 -7.54 0.44
CA ALA A 25 1.02 -7.56 0.99
C ALA A 25 1.09 -8.19 2.39
N ARG A 26 0.14 -7.84 3.27
CA ARG A 26 0.06 -8.42 4.62
C ARG A 26 -0.26 -9.92 4.58
N ALA A 27 -1.20 -10.33 3.73
CA ALA A 27 -1.54 -11.74 3.56
C ALA A 27 -0.34 -12.56 3.03
N LEU A 28 0.39 -12.02 2.05
CA LEU A 28 1.61 -12.63 1.53
C LEU A 28 2.69 -12.76 2.61
N ALA A 29 2.96 -11.69 3.35
CA ALA A 29 3.95 -11.69 4.43
C ALA A 29 3.65 -12.75 5.50
N ALA A 30 2.38 -12.91 5.89
CA ALA A 30 1.98 -13.92 6.86
C ALA A 30 2.25 -15.35 6.35
N LYS A 31 2.00 -15.63 5.07
CA LYS A 31 2.26 -16.95 4.48
C LYS A 31 3.76 -17.20 4.26
N LEU A 32 4.51 -16.19 3.85
CA LEU A 32 5.97 -16.27 3.76
C LEU A 32 6.63 -16.55 5.12
N ALA A 33 6.14 -15.94 6.20
CA ALA A 33 6.66 -16.19 7.54
C ALA A 33 6.46 -17.65 7.99
N ILE A 34 5.33 -18.26 7.65
CA ILE A 34 5.08 -19.68 7.94
C ILE A 34 5.98 -20.57 7.07
N ALA A 35 6.06 -20.29 5.77
CA ALA A 35 6.92 -21.02 4.85
C ALA A 35 8.38 -21.03 5.33
N ALA A 36 8.94 -19.84 5.61
CA ALA A 36 10.32 -19.70 6.07
C ALA A 36 10.60 -20.47 7.38
N LYS A 37 9.65 -20.48 8.32
CA LYS A 37 9.78 -21.27 9.55
C LYS A 37 9.79 -22.77 9.26
N VAL A 38 8.87 -23.24 8.42
CA VAL A 38 8.76 -24.67 8.10
C VAL A 38 9.98 -25.16 7.34
N ASP A 39 10.48 -24.36 6.38
CA ASP A 39 11.69 -24.65 5.64
C ASP A 39 12.91 -24.75 6.57
N TYR A 40 13.00 -23.88 7.58
CA TYR A 40 14.09 -23.89 8.55
C TYR A 40 14.02 -25.02 9.58
N PHE A 41 12.85 -25.26 10.17
CA PHE A 41 12.71 -26.18 11.32
C PHE A 41 12.39 -27.63 10.94
N THR A 42 11.63 -27.86 9.88
CA THR A 42 11.09 -29.20 9.56
C THR A 42 11.50 -29.70 8.18
N GLY A 43 11.69 -28.81 7.21
CA GLY A 43 12.04 -29.16 5.83
C GLY A 43 10.92 -29.87 5.04
N ARG A 44 9.69 -29.94 5.58
CA ARG A 44 8.54 -30.55 4.90
C ARG A 44 7.96 -29.58 3.88
N PHE A 45 7.67 -30.09 2.68
CA PHE A 45 7.02 -29.29 1.66
C PHE A 45 5.53 -29.07 1.95
N ILE A 46 5.15 -27.83 2.24
CA ILE A 46 3.76 -27.40 2.42
C ILE A 46 3.35 -26.26 1.46
N GLY A 47 4.15 -26.03 0.42
CA GLY A 47 4.02 -24.90 -0.49
C GLY A 47 2.65 -24.81 -1.16
N ASP A 48 2.10 -25.93 -1.60
CA ASP A 48 0.82 -25.98 -2.31
C ASP A 48 -0.35 -25.50 -1.44
N LYS A 49 -0.42 -25.99 -0.20
CA LYS A 49 -1.45 -25.59 0.76
C LYS A 49 -1.35 -24.09 1.10
N LEU A 50 -0.13 -23.58 1.28
CA LEU A 50 0.09 -22.16 1.55
C LEU A 50 -0.29 -21.28 0.36
N ARG A 51 0.05 -21.73 -0.85
CA ARG A 51 -0.31 -21.03 -2.09
C ARG A 51 -1.82 -20.99 -2.29
N GLU A 52 -2.50 -22.10 -2.11
CA GLU A 52 -3.96 -22.16 -2.24
C GLU A 52 -4.65 -21.22 -1.24
N ALA A 53 -4.21 -21.25 0.02
CA ALA A 53 -4.74 -20.36 1.06
C ALA A 53 -4.48 -18.88 0.75
N LEU A 54 -3.31 -18.55 0.19
CA LEU A 54 -2.99 -17.19 -0.24
C LEU A 54 -3.91 -16.75 -1.38
N MET A 55 -4.11 -17.60 -2.39
CA MET A 55 -4.94 -17.29 -3.56
C MET A 55 -6.39 -17.07 -3.17
N LYS A 56 -6.96 -17.92 -2.29
CA LYS A 56 -8.30 -17.74 -1.72
C LYS A 56 -8.44 -16.38 -1.04
N ARG A 57 -7.46 -15.98 -0.22
CA ARG A 57 -7.49 -14.68 0.47
C ARG A 57 -7.35 -13.49 -0.49
N ILE A 58 -6.56 -13.62 -1.55
CA ILE A 58 -6.42 -12.58 -2.58
C ILE A 58 -7.76 -12.38 -3.30
N GLU A 59 -8.44 -13.46 -3.65
CA GLU A 59 -9.75 -13.39 -4.33
C GLU A 59 -10.82 -12.75 -3.45
N GLU A 60 -10.86 -13.14 -2.17
CA GLU A 60 -11.74 -12.52 -1.17
C GLU A 60 -11.49 -11.01 -1.05
N ILE A 61 -10.22 -10.57 -1.00
CA ILE A 61 -9.86 -9.15 -0.94
C ILE A 61 -10.34 -8.41 -2.19
N LYS A 62 -10.18 -8.99 -3.38
CA LYS A 62 -10.64 -8.39 -4.64
C LYS A 62 -12.15 -8.22 -4.65
N ARG A 63 -12.89 -9.22 -4.18
CA ARG A 63 -14.36 -9.22 -4.12
C ARG A 63 -14.89 -8.19 -3.11
N ILE A 64 -14.40 -8.22 -1.87
CA ILE A 64 -14.87 -7.33 -0.80
C ILE A 64 -14.48 -5.87 -1.05
N TYR A 65 -13.27 -5.62 -1.57
CA TYR A 65 -12.74 -4.27 -1.77
C TYR A 65 -12.68 -3.86 -3.24
N ALA A 66 -13.67 -4.30 -4.03
CA ALA A 66 -13.76 -3.96 -5.45
C ALA A 66 -13.84 -2.44 -5.68
N LYS A 67 -14.62 -1.75 -4.85
CA LYS A 67 -14.79 -0.28 -4.94
C LYS A 67 -13.66 0.46 -4.20
N PRO A 68 -13.14 1.56 -4.76
CA PRO A 68 -12.16 2.38 -4.07
C PRO A 68 -12.78 3.02 -2.81
N PRO A 69 -12.01 3.15 -1.71
CA PRO A 69 -12.48 3.84 -0.52
C PRO A 69 -12.78 5.31 -0.87
N LYS A 70 -13.89 5.85 -0.34
CA LYS A 70 -14.24 7.27 -0.49
C LYS A 70 -13.05 8.10 0.04
N ARG A 71 -12.41 8.89 -0.83
CA ARG A 71 -11.34 9.80 -0.40
C ARG A 71 -11.96 10.82 0.55
N LYS A 72 -11.60 10.79 1.83
CA LYS A 72 -11.81 11.97 2.68
C LYS A 72 -11.00 13.09 2.03
N ARG A 73 -11.67 14.12 1.51
CA ARG A 73 -10.98 15.38 1.21
C ARG A 73 -10.45 15.85 2.54
N GLU A 74 -9.15 15.70 2.77
CA GLU A 74 -8.48 16.49 3.78
C GLU A 74 -8.70 17.94 3.35
N GLU A 75 -9.54 18.67 4.09
CA GLU A 75 -9.67 20.12 3.97
C GLU A 75 -8.28 20.68 4.20
N LYS A 76 -7.57 20.95 3.10
CA LYS A 76 -6.26 21.61 3.20
C LYS A 76 -6.51 22.95 3.87
N PRO A 77 -5.78 23.30 4.94
CA PRO A 77 -5.91 24.62 5.53
C PRO A 77 -5.67 25.68 4.44
N PRO A 78 -6.43 26.78 4.45
CA PRO A 78 -6.31 27.81 3.41
C PRO A 78 -4.85 28.26 3.34
N ARG A 79 -4.28 28.24 2.13
CA ARG A 79 -2.89 28.66 1.91
C ARG A 79 -2.74 30.11 2.39
N PRO A 80 -1.71 30.46 3.18
CA PRO A 80 -1.53 31.83 3.64
C PRO A 80 -1.34 32.75 2.42
N ALA A 81 -2.07 33.87 2.41
CA ALA A 81 -2.02 34.84 1.32
C ALA A 81 -0.59 35.38 1.18
N LYS A 82 -0.02 35.30 -0.04
CA LYS A 82 1.31 35.86 -0.32
C LYS A 82 1.32 37.35 0.00
N PRO A 83 2.34 37.89 0.71
CA PRO A 83 2.40 39.30 1.00
C PRO A 83 2.51 40.09 -0.30
N ARG A 84 1.58 41.05 -0.50
CA ARG A 84 1.62 41.98 -1.63
C ARG A 84 2.92 42.78 -1.54
N ARG A 85 3.84 42.54 -2.48
CA ARG A 85 5.10 43.27 -2.64
C ARG A 85 4.78 44.77 -2.71
N ARG A 86 5.04 45.52 -1.63
CA ARG A 86 4.88 46.98 -1.61
C ARG A 86 5.79 47.56 -2.69
N LYS A 87 5.21 48.12 -3.76
CA LYS A 87 5.94 48.92 -4.75
C LYS A 87 6.67 50.02 -3.99
N ALA A 88 7.99 49.94 -3.94
CA ALA A 88 8.84 50.98 -3.36
C ALA A 88 8.50 52.29 -4.04
N ARG A 89 8.08 53.27 -3.25
CA ARG A 89 7.85 54.65 -3.67
C ARG A 89 9.13 55.17 -4.31
N ARG A 90 9.08 55.38 -5.62
CA ARG A 90 10.06 56.16 -6.39
C ARG A 90 9.96 57.62 -5.92
N ARG A 91 10.78 57.98 -4.93
CA ARG A 91 11.14 59.33 -4.44
C ARG A 91 12.68 59.26 -4.36
N LYS A 92 13.52 60.15 -4.88
CA LYS A 92 13.49 61.52 -5.41
C LYS A 92 14.73 61.63 -6.33
N ARG A 93 14.65 62.42 -7.39
CA ARG A 93 15.76 63.27 -7.85
C ARG A 93 15.18 64.66 -8.01
#